data_AF-A0A418SNB2-F1
#
_entry.id   AF-A0A418SNB2-F1
#
_cell.length_a   1.000
_cell.length_b   1.000
_cell.length_c   1.000
_cell.angle_alpha   90.00
_cell.angle_beta   90.00
_cell.angle_gamma   90.00
#
_symmetry.space_group_name_H-M   'P 1'
#
loop_
_entity.id
_entity.type
_entity.pdbx_description
1 polymer ?
#
loop_
_entity_poly.entity_id
_entity_poly.type
_entity_poly.pdbx_seq_one_letter_code
_entity_poly.pdbx_strand_id
1 'polypeptide(L)'
;MTGIKLHKRLRDMRDEAIRRPEYRVVYAHALTVAHMNGQLIASDHPSWAAIDKAIAAARNGAPDALDTIERELLRLRDRLAVRE
;
A
#
# COMPACT_ATOMS: atom_id res chain seq x y z
N MET A 1 -8.70 -1.08 -12.04
CA MET A 1 -9.68 -0.61 -11.03
C MET A 1 -9.93 -1.60 -9.87
N THR A 2 -8.95 -2.44 -9.49
CA THR A 2 -9.15 -3.55 -8.52
C THR A 2 -8.29 -3.45 -7.25
N GLY A 3 -7.18 -2.70 -7.25
CA GLY A 3 -6.26 -2.63 -6.10
C GLY A 3 -6.79 -1.84 -4.89
N ILE A 4 -7.52 -0.73 -5.11
CA ILE A 4 -8.05 0.14 -4.03
C ILE A 4 -9.07 -0.60 -3.14
N LYS A 5 -9.79 -1.60 -3.69
CA LYS A 5 -10.81 -2.36 -2.96
C LYS A 5 -10.21 -3.37 -1.97
N LEU A 6 -9.05 -3.96 -2.27
CA LEU A 6 -8.43 -4.98 -1.41
C LEU A 6 -7.82 -4.36 -0.16
N HIS A 7 -7.08 -3.25 -0.28
CA HIS A 7 -6.49 -2.59 0.89
C HIS A 7 -7.58 -2.14 1.86
N LYS A 8 -8.61 -1.44 1.38
CA LYS A 8 -9.71 -0.99 2.25
C LYS A 8 -10.36 -2.18 2.97
N ARG A 9 -10.62 -3.27 2.25
CA ARG A 9 -11.20 -4.49 2.82
C ARG A 9 -10.31 -5.12 3.90
N LEU A 10 -9.00 -5.22 3.67
CA LEU A 10 -8.07 -5.75 4.69
C LEU A 10 -7.98 -4.83 5.92
N ARG A 11 -8.08 -3.51 5.74
CA ARG A 11 -8.13 -2.54 6.84
C ARG A 11 -9.41 -2.70 7.66
N ASP A 12 -10.57 -2.81 6.99
CA ASP A 12 -11.85 -3.02 7.66
C ASP A 12 -11.85 -4.35 8.45
N MET A 13 -11.27 -5.41 7.88
CA MET A 13 -11.11 -6.71 8.55
C MET A 13 -10.18 -6.64 9.76
N ARG A 14 -9.08 -5.88 9.68
CA ARG A 14 -8.18 -5.63 10.81
C ARG A 14 -8.92 -4.92 11.94
N ASP A 15 -9.63 -3.85 11.61
CA ASP A 15 -10.34 -3.04 12.61
C ASP A 15 -11.45 -3.86 13.29
N GLU A 16 -12.10 -4.76 12.55
CA GLU A 16 -13.05 -5.71 13.15
C GLU A 16 -12.37 -6.77 14.02
N ALA A 17 -11.23 -7.32 13.61
CA ALA A 17 -10.45 -8.27 14.42
C ALA A 17 -9.86 -7.65 15.71
N ILE A 18 -9.69 -6.33 15.75
CA ILE A 18 -9.33 -5.59 16.98
C ILE A 18 -10.53 -5.57 17.95
N ARG A 19 -11.74 -5.31 17.44
CA ARG A 19 -12.97 -5.25 18.25
C ARG A 19 -13.47 -6.64 18.67
N ARG A 20 -13.27 -7.63 17.82
CA ARG A 20 -13.79 -9.01 17.97
C ARG A 20 -12.67 -10.03 17.77
N PRO A 21 -12.04 -10.49 18.87
CA PRO A 21 -10.88 -11.37 18.82
C PRO A 21 -11.09 -12.67 18.01
N GLU A 22 -12.32 -13.18 17.92
CA GLU A 22 -12.69 -14.37 17.15
C GLU A 22 -12.45 -14.20 15.64
N TYR A 23 -12.42 -12.97 15.11
CA TYR A 23 -12.16 -12.70 13.69
C TYR A 23 -10.66 -12.59 13.35
N ARG A 24 -9.76 -12.66 14.34
CA ARG A 24 -8.30 -12.56 14.11
C ARG A 24 -7.77 -13.62 13.18
N VAL A 25 -8.27 -14.86 13.29
CA VAL A 25 -7.86 -15.98 12.44
C VAL A 25 -8.30 -15.74 10.98
N VAL A 26 -9.50 -15.21 10.78
CA VAL A 26 -10.04 -14.88 9.45
C VAL A 26 -9.23 -13.74 8.82
N TYR A 27 -8.92 -12.69 9.59
CA TYR A 27 -8.06 -11.61 9.14
C TYR A 27 -6.64 -12.09 8.79
N ALA A 28 -6.02 -12.90 9.66
CA ALA A 28 -4.69 -13.45 9.42
C ALA A 28 -4.64 -14.30 8.15
N HIS A 29 -5.63 -15.18 7.95
CA HIS A 29 -5.72 -15.99 6.73
C HIS A 29 -5.86 -15.13 5.47
N ALA A 30 -6.77 -14.14 5.48
CA ALA A 30 -6.96 -13.24 4.34
C ALA A 30 -5.70 -12.41 4.02
N LEU A 31 -4.99 -11.96 5.06
CA LEU A 31 -3.71 -11.27 4.94
C LEU A 31 -2.65 -12.18 4.33
N THR A 32 -2.50 -13.42 4.81
CA THR A 32 -1.53 -14.39 4.30
C THR A 32 -1.82 -14.74 2.83
N VAL A 33 -3.07 -14.99 2.46
CA VAL A 33 -3.46 -15.29 1.07
C VAL A 33 -3.16 -14.11 0.15
N ALA A 34 -3.52 -12.88 0.56
CA ALA A 34 -3.21 -11.70 -0.23
C ALA A 34 -1.69 -11.47 -0.36
N HIS A 35 -0.89 -11.84 0.66
CA HIS A 35 0.57 -11.80 0.61
C HIS A 35 1.14 -12.83 -0.37
N MET A 36 0.69 -14.09 -0.27
CA MET A 36 1.09 -15.17 -1.17
C MET A 36 0.72 -14.90 -2.63
N ASN A 37 -0.40 -14.22 -2.87
CA ASN A 37 -0.82 -13.85 -4.22
C ASN A 37 -0.08 -12.62 -4.77
N GLY A 38 0.92 -12.08 -4.06
CA GLY A 38 1.62 -10.84 -4.42
C GLY A 38 0.73 -9.59 -4.36
N GLN A 39 -0.50 -9.73 -3.88
CA GLN A 39 -1.49 -8.65 -3.81
C GLN A 39 -1.24 -7.70 -2.63
N LEU A 40 -0.39 -8.12 -1.68
CA LEU A 40 0.04 -7.33 -0.52
C LEU A 40 1.48 -6.79 -0.61
N ILE A 41 2.11 -6.85 -1.78
CA ILE A 41 3.50 -6.38 -1.95
C ILE A 41 3.64 -5.40 -3.14
N ALA A 42 2.56 -5.15 -3.90
CA ALA A 42 2.62 -4.26 -5.06
C ALA A 42 2.27 -2.78 -4.76
N SER A 43 1.83 -2.43 -3.55
CA SER A 43 1.35 -1.07 -3.26
C SER A 43 1.82 -0.42 -1.95
N ASP A 44 2.59 -1.12 -1.12
CA ASP A 44 3.03 -0.58 0.18
C ASP A 44 4.56 -0.48 0.33
N HIS A 45 5.32 -0.90 -0.68
CA HIS A 45 6.75 -0.62 -0.72
C HIS A 45 7.01 0.61 -1.56
N PRO A 46 7.61 1.66 -0.96
CA PRO A 46 8.10 2.78 -1.75
C PRO A 46 9.11 2.22 -2.76
N SER A 47 8.85 2.50 -4.03
CA SER A 47 9.61 1.95 -5.15
C SER A 47 9.86 3.03 -6.20
N TRP A 48 11.05 2.99 -6.79
CA TRP A 48 11.38 3.85 -7.93
C TRP A 48 10.41 3.68 -9.10
N ALA A 49 9.90 2.45 -9.32
CA ALA A 49 8.89 2.19 -10.33
C ALA A 49 7.56 2.95 -10.09
N ALA A 50 7.15 3.16 -8.82
CA ALA A 50 5.97 3.97 -8.50
C ALA A 50 6.22 5.46 -8.78
N ILE A 51 7.44 5.95 -8.50
CA ILE A 51 7.87 7.32 -8.80
C ILE A 51 7.91 7.54 -10.32
N ASP A 52 8.52 6.63 -11.09
CA ASP A 52 8.60 6.73 -12.56
C ASP A 52 7.21 6.80 -13.20
N LYS A 53 6.28 5.98 -12.70
CA LYS A 53 4.88 6.00 -13.15
C LYS A 53 4.18 7.31 -12.80
N ALA A 54 4.44 7.87 -11.62
CA ALA A 54 3.89 9.15 -11.21
C ALA A 54 4.49 10.31 -12.02
N ILE A 55 5.79 10.27 -12.36
CA ILE A 55 6.44 11.23 -13.28
C ILE A 55 5.79 11.18 -14.66
N ALA A 56 5.54 9.98 -15.20
CA ALA A 56 4.84 9.83 -16.48
C ALA A 56 3.42 10.41 -16.41
N ALA A 57 2.70 10.19 -15.30
CA ALA A 57 1.38 10.78 -15.09
C ALA A 57 1.43 12.32 -14.97
N ALA A 58 2.45 12.87 -14.29
CA ALA A 58 2.65 14.31 -14.17
C ALA A 58 2.94 14.96 -15.53
N ARG A 59 3.76 14.30 -16.37
CA ARG A 59 4.01 14.74 -17.76
C ARG A 59 2.74 14.74 -18.61
N ASN A 60 1.76 13.90 -18.28
CA ASN A 60 0.47 13.86 -18.93
C ASN A 60 -0.58 14.79 -18.28
N GLY A 61 -0.17 15.67 -17.36
CA GLY A 61 -1.04 16.67 -16.74
C GLY A 61 -1.96 16.12 -15.64
N ALA A 62 -1.66 14.95 -15.08
CA ALA A 62 -2.44 14.44 -13.95
C ALA A 62 -2.20 15.29 -12.68
N PRO A 63 -3.24 15.90 -12.09
CA PRO A 63 -3.09 16.87 -11.00
C PRO A 63 -2.49 16.25 -9.73
N ASP A 64 -2.86 15.01 -9.41
CA ASP A 64 -2.45 14.32 -8.17
C ASP A 64 -1.09 13.60 -8.30
N ALA A 65 -0.42 13.75 -9.44
CA ALA A 65 0.83 13.05 -9.72
C ALA A 65 1.99 13.59 -8.89
N LEU A 66 2.04 14.90 -8.65
CA LEU A 66 3.07 15.53 -7.82
C LEU A 66 2.97 15.06 -6.36
N ASP A 67 1.76 15.04 -5.79
CA ASP A 67 1.52 14.53 -4.43
C ASP A 67 1.91 13.05 -4.29
N THR A 68 1.73 12.28 -5.36
CA THR A 68 2.16 10.89 -5.41
C THR A 68 3.69 10.77 -5.44
N ILE A 69 4.39 11.62 -6.18
CA ILE A 69 5.86 11.65 -6.19
C ILE A 69 6.39 12.02 -4.80
N GLU A 70 5.86 13.08 -4.18
CA GLU A 70 6.28 13.55 -2.86
C GLU A 70 6.11 12.45 -1.80
N ARG A 71 4.94 11.82 -1.75
CA ARG A 71 4.65 10.74 -0.81
C ARG A 71 5.62 9.57 -0.93
N GLU A 72 5.93 9.15 -2.16
CA GLU A 72 6.81 7.99 -2.37
C GLU A 72 8.28 8.31 -2.05
N LEU A 73 8.73 9.55 -2.31
CA LEU A 73 10.07 10.02 -1.90
C LEU A 73 10.23 10.07 -0.37
N LEU A 74 9.22 10.59 0.35
CA LEU A 74 9.23 10.61 1.81
C LEU A 74 9.34 9.20 2.40
N ARG A 75 8.56 8.26 1.87
CA ARG A 75 8.60 6.85 2.29
C ARG A 75 9.94 6.17 2.01
N LEU A 76 10.60 6.49 0.89
CA LEU A 76 11.97 6.00 0.62
C LEU A 76 12.97 6.56 1.64
N ARG A 77 12.89 7.85 1.94
CA ARG A 77 13.77 8.52 2.91
C ARG A 77 13.61 7.96 4.31
N ASP A 78 12.37 7.82 4.78
CA ASP A 78 12.09 7.30 6.13
C ASP A 78 12.56 5.85 6.28
N ARG A 79 12.50 5.06 5.19
CA ARG A 79 13.07 3.71 5.16
C ARG A 79 14.59 3.70 5.29
N LEU A 80 15.28 4.66 4.70
CA LEU A 80 16.73 4.79 4.84
C LEU A 80 17.10 5.23 6.27
N ALA A 81 16.34 6.13 6.87
CA ALA A 81 16.57 6.61 8.24
C ALA A 81 16.38 5.53 9.33
N VAL A 82 15.53 4.51 9.10
CA VAL A 82 15.34 3.38 10.04
C VAL A 82 16.47 2.33 9.96
N ARG A 83 17.37 2.44 8.98
CA ARG A 83 18.49 1.50 8.78
C ARG A 83 19.81 1.94 9.43
N GLU A 84 19.87 3.16 9.96
CA GLU A 84 20.99 3.71 10.75
C GLU A 84 20.75 3.53 12.25
#